data_AF-A0A2H0VKW6-F1
#
_entry.id   AF-A0A2H0VKW6-F1
#
_cell.length_a   1.000
_cell.length_b   1.000
_cell.length_c   1.000
_cell.angle_alpha   90.00
_cell.angle_beta   90.00
_cell.angle_gamma   90.00
#
_symmetry.space_group_name_H-M   'P 1'
#
loop_
_entity.id
_entity.type
_entity.pdbx_description
1 polymer ?
#
loop_
_entity_poly.entity_id
_entity_poly.type
_entity_poly.pdbx_seq_one_letter_code
_entity_poly.pdbx_strand_id
1 'polypeptide(L)'
;MSITVFTQTGARVDLDPNDAVGSGGEGTVFPDPTNPNDLIKIYEHPDKDHEKKLKAFIAKSFSLPKFVAAPKSLNFNRSGDVVGYTMPYIKRAKAFRDLSNKNFRIRQRINNRKVVALHLNDAKVLDAIHQQKVVIGDRNDQNVLFSGTNSYYIDFDSVQFDSWPCPVATENYLDPALYGLDLTLRPVFLPQHDWYSYAVMLFRSLLLVHPYGGTHPKVGDLTNRALKRITVFDKGVIYPAVGLPTDLVSDDLMHVFSKYFKDGWRGMFPQTELAKFQSVLIECPSCNTAFPSNKRACPVCKEQNQIVTSVSIPGSLTVKQLMGIKGQILYQRLEGESIILITLENNQAVMYIVSQSNLWTISLFPYQTGMRFEASTKLLAVNVSGSEQIDLYEINYDEVTKIESCVSDTHATTQNAIFRVNGSHLFRLVGSQLVDTEVLQGTLLNLPVRQTIEHQSWFSVSSETSPTIVGFYRVLRQQFFWMYREGFSADLPLPGLELGESLIDITVKFSASSFLILRKTKLKGAEYIHFDAFDKKGINLYSSKVEVGKLPSDRIHGQAYAGGKLIFPSDTGAIRYDLATGTQTQFQATNKVVNSGQSLFTYAAGLLVVDPRHVSYITLN
;
A
#
# COMPACT_ATOMS: atom_id res chain seq x y z
N MET A 1 -29.68 -2.52 -6.45
CA MET A 1 -30.22 -3.91 -6.40
C MET A 1 -29.56 -4.60 -5.25
N SER A 2 -30.31 -5.19 -4.32
CA SER A 2 -29.76 -6.02 -3.25
C SER A 2 -29.41 -7.42 -3.77
N ILE A 3 -28.42 -8.08 -3.16
CA ILE A 3 -28.08 -9.47 -3.40
C ILE A 3 -28.78 -10.32 -2.35
N THR A 4 -29.73 -11.16 -2.78
CA THR A 4 -30.46 -12.05 -1.86
C THR A 4 -29.73 -13.39 -1.72
N VAL A 5 -29.47 -13.79 -0.48
CA VAL A 5 -28.94 -15.11 -0.11
C VAL A 5 -29.78 -15.75 0.99
N PHE A 6 -29.66 -17.07 1.13
CA PHE A 6 -30.33 -17.84 2.16
C PHE A 6 -29.29 -18.48 3.08
N THR A 7 -29.45 -18.34 4.38
CA THR A 7 -28.57 -18.96 5.37
C THR A 7 -28.82 -20.46 5.47
N GLN A 8 -27.96 -21.18 6.21
CA GLN A 8 -28.13 -22.60 6.52
C GLN A 8 -29.48 -22.94 7.17
N THR A 9 -30.13 -21.99 7.88
CA THR A 9 -31.45 -22.19 8.49
C THR A 9 -32.61 -21.87 7.53
N GLY A 10 -32.32 -21.44 6.30
CA GLY A 10 -33.30 -21.00 5.31
C GLY A 10 -33.74 -19.54 5.46
N ALA A 11 -33.18 -18.79 6.43
CA ALA A 11 -33.49 -17.37 6.58
C ALA A 11 -32.97 -16.57 5.38
N ARG A 12 -33.84 -15.72 4.82
CA ARG A 12 -33.50 -14.79 3.73
C ARG A 12 -32.69 -13.61 4.28
N VAL A 13 -31.58 -13.32 3.61
CA VAL A 13 -30.68 -12.20 3.90
C VAL A 13 -30.48 -11.39 2.63
N ASP A 14 -30.76 -10.09 2.69
CA ASP A 14 -30.54 -9.17 1.56
C ASP A 14 -29.30 -8.32 1.85
N LEU A 15 -28.30 -8.39 0.97
CA LEU A 15 -27.03 -7.68 1.08
C LEU A 15 -27.03 -6.44 0.18
N ASP A 16 -26.62 -5.29 0.71
CA ASP A 16 -26.45 -4.08 -0.09
C ASP A 16 -25.05 -4.07 -0.74
N PRO A 17 -24.93 -3.93 -2.08
CA PRO A 17 -23.66 -3.71 -2.76
C PRO A 17 -22.83 -2.56 -2.19
N ASN A 18 -23.46 -1.54 -1.61
CA ASN A 18 -22.79 -0.38 -1.01
C ASN A 18 -22.10 -0.73 0.32
N ASP A 19 -22.55 -1.78 1.01
CA ASP A 19 -21.96 -2.25 2.26
C ASP A 19 -20.74 -3.16 2.04
N ALA A 20 -20.36 -3.43 0.79
CA ALA A 20 -19.23 -4.28 0.47
C ALA A 20 -17.94 -3.77 1.14
N VAL A 21 -17.42 -4.56 2.09
CA VAL A 21 -16.22 -4.24 2.88
C VAL A 21 -14.97 -4.44 2.04
N GLY A 22 -15.00 -5.44 1.15
CA GLY A 22 -13.92 -5.78 0.24
C GLY A 22 -14.39 -6.63 -0.92
N SER A 23 -13.67 -6.56 -2.02
CA SER A 23 -13.82 -7.46 -3.17
C SER A 23 -12.43 -7.95 -3.58
N GLY A 24 -12.33 -9.26 -3.82
CA GLY A 24 -11.12 -9.95 -4.28
C GLY A 24 -11.39 -10.72 -5.56
N GLY A 25 -10.40 -11.49 -6.03
CA GLY A 25 -10.55 -12.26 -7.27
C GLY A 25 -11.63 -13.35 -7.21
N GLU A 26 -11.93 -13.87 -6.03
CA GLU A 26 -12.86 -15.00 -5.85
C GLU A 26 -14.28 -14.56 -5.48
N GLY A 27 -14.45 -13.38 -4.90
CA GLY A 27 -15.72 -12.99 -4.30
C GLY A 27 -15.73 -11.61 -3.64
N THR A 28 -16.93 -11.19 -3.25
CA THR A 28 -17.19 -9.96 -2.51
C THR A 28 -17.65 -10.28 -1.09
N VAL A 29 -17.19 -9.48 -0.12
CA VAL A 29 -17.45 -9.70 1.30
C VAL A 29 -18.35 -8.59 1.84
N PHE A 30 -19.44 -8.99 2.50
CA PHE A 30 -20.48 -8.13 3.05
C PHE A 30 -20.61 -8.33 4.56
N PRO A 31 -21.00 -7.29 5.32
CA PRO A 31 -21.47 -7.47 6.69
C PRO A 31 -22.70 -8.39 6.71
N ASP A 32 -22.80 -9.26 7.71
CA ASP A 32 -24.04 -10.00 7.93
C ASP A 32 -25.05 -9.07 8.64
N PRO A 33 -26.19 -8.72 8.00
CA PRO A 33 -27.18 -7.84 8.62
C PRO A 33 -27.89 -8.48 9.83
N THR A 34 -27.79 -9.80 9.99
CA THR A 34 -28.37 -10.53 11.13
C THR A 34 -27.38 -10.70 12.30
N ASN A 35 -26.08 -10.56 12.04
CA ASN A 35 -25.03 -10.66 13.07
C ASN A 35 -23.87 -9.68 12.80
N PRO A 36 -23.71 -8.61 13.59
CA PRO A 36 -22.68 -7.60 13.37
C PRO A 36 -21.24 -8.10 13.59
N ASN A 37 -21.05 -9.34 14.07
CA ASN A 37 -19.74 -9.95 14.28
C ASN A 37 -19.32 -10.90 13.16
N ASP A 38 -20.14 -11.04 12.12
CA ASP A 38 -19.86 -11.93 11.00
C ASP A 38 -19.88 -11.16 9.66
N LEU A 39 -19.20 -11.76 8.68
CA LEU A 39 -19.18 -11.36 7.28
C LEU A 39 -19.70 -12.52 6.43
N ILE A 40 -20.31 -12.20 5.30
CA ILE A 40 -20.72 -13.13 4.27
C ILE A 40 -19.83 -12.92 3.04
N LYS A 41 -19.01 -13.92 2.67
CA LYS A 41 -18.28 -13.96 1.38
C LYS A 41 -19.20 -14.61 0.34
N ILE A 42 -19.46 -13.89 -0.75
CA ILE A 42 -20.20 -14.39 -1.91
C ILE A 42 -19.23 -14.57 -3.07
N TYR A 43 -19.16 -15.79 -3.60
CA TYR A 43 -18.32 -16.08 -4.77
C TYR A 43 -18.90 -15.46 -6.03
N GLU A 44 -18.03 -14.99 -6.91
CA GLU A 44 -18.46 -14.50 -8.23
C GLU A 44 -18.94 -15.64 -9.12
N HIS A 45 -18.19 -16.74 -9.12
CA HIS A 45 -18.46 -17.93 -9.91
C HIS A 45 -18.30 -19.17 -9.04
N PRO A 46 -19.30 -19.47 -8.18
CA PRO A 46 -19.27 -20.70 -7.39
C PRO A 46 -19.26 -21.91 -8.33
N ASP A 47 -18.30 -22.81 -8.15
CA ASP A 47 -18.27 -24.10 -8.81
C ASP A 47 -18.51 -25.25 -7.83
N LYS A 48 -18.71 -26.45 -8.39
CA LYS A 48 -19.01 -27.65 -7.60
C LYS A 48 -17.85 -28.11 -6.74
N ASP A 49 -16.61 -27.74 -7.05
CA ASP A 49 -15.46 -28.16 -6.28
C ASP A 49 -15.23 -27.25 -5.06
N HIS A 50 -15.47 -25.95 -5.20
CA HIS A 50 -15.59 -25.01 -4.07
C HIS A 50 -16.69 -25.46 -3.10
N GLU A 51 -17.87 -25.83 -3.61
CA GLU A 51 -18.98 -26.32 -2.80
C GLU A 51 -18.58 -27.58 -2.00
N LYS A 52 -17.99 -28.59 -2.66
CA LYS A 52 -17.56 -29.83 -1.99
C LYS A 52 -16.50 -29.56 -0.93
N LYS A 53 -15.50 -28.72 -1.24
CA LYS A 53 -14.42 -28.38 -0.31
C LYS A 53 -14.95 -27.66 0.93
N LEU A 54 -15.84 -26.67 0.77
CA LEU A 54 -16.44 -25.96 1.90
C LEU A 54 -17.29 -26.87 2.78
N LYS A 55 -18.10 -27.76 2.19
CA LYS A 55 -18.85 -28.76 2.93
C LYS A 55 -17.92 -29.67 3.74
N ALA A 56 -16.84 -30.15 3.13
CA ALA A 56 -15.84 -30.97 3.79
C ALA A 56 -15.13 -30.22 4.94
N PHE A 57 -14.78 -28.95 4.72
CA PHE A 57 -14.14 -28.09 5.71
C PHE A 57 -15.04 -27.91 6.95
N ILE A 58 -16.30 -27.53 6.75
CA ILE A 58 -17.27 -27.31 7.84
C ILE A 58 -17.56 -28.63 8.57
N ALA A 59 -17.74 -29.73 7.84
CA ALA A 59 -18.00 -31.05 8.43
C ALA A 59 -16.83 -31.52 9.32
N LYS A 60 -15.59 -31.13 9.00
CA LYS A 60 -14.41 -31.49 9.79
C LYS A 60 -14.39 -30.84 11.18
N SER A 61 -15.09 -29.71 11.35
CA SER A 61 -15.22 -29.00 12.64
C SER A 61 -13.87 -28.77 13.35
N PHE A 62 -12.90 -28.22 12.61
CA PHE A 62 -11.56 -27.95 13.13
C PHE A 62 -11.59 -27.10 14.41
N SER A 63 -10.73 -27.42 15.38
CA SER A 63 -10.55 -26.60 16.58
C SER A 63 -9.55 -25.48 16.30
N LEU A 64 -9.92 -24.57 15.40
CA LEU A 64 -9.06 -23.46 14.99
C LEU A 64 -8.95 -22.40 16.09
N PRO A 65 -7.78 -21.73 16.21
CA PRO A 65 -7.65 -20.63 17.13
C PRO A 65 -8.60 -19.49 16.75
N LYS A 66 -9.11 -18.74 17.75
CA LYS A 66 -10.03 -17.59 17.56
C LYS A 66 -9.51 -16.45 16.67
N PHE A 67 -8.26 -16.55 16.24
CA PHE A 67 -7.57 -15.61 15.38
C PHE A 67 -7.74 -15.93 13.88
N VAL A 68 -8.55 -16.93 13.53
CA VAL A 68 -8.81 -17.33 12.15
C VAL A 68 -10.25 -17.00 11.78
N ALA A 69 -10.44 -16.23 10.72
CA ALA A 69 -11.74 -15.99 10.09
C ALA A 69 -12.11 -17.17 9.17
N ALA A 70 -12.35 -18.34 9.77
CA ALA A 70 -12.68 -19.56 9.04
C ALA A 70 -14.16 -19.60 8.60
N PRO A 71 -14.49 -20.34 7.52
CA PRO A 71 -15.87 -20.67 7.17
C PRO A 71 -16.62 -21.34 8.33
N LYS A 72 -17.77 -20.77 8.72
CA LYS A 72 -18.65 -21.29 9.78
C LYS A 72 -19.90 -21.98 9.24
N SER A 73 -20.54 -21.39 8.23
CA SER A 73 -21.79 -21.87 7.66
C SER A 73 -21.90 -21.51 6.19
N LEU A 74 -22.67 -22.29 5.43
CA LEU A 74 -22.88 -22.05 3.99
C LEU A 74 -24.01 -21.04 3.77
N ASN A 75 -23.91 -20.32 2.65
CA ASN A 75 -24.97 -19.47 2.13
C ASN A 75 -25.41 -19.96 0.75
N PHE A 76 -26.70 -19.86 0.46
CA PHE A 76 -27.35 -20.47 -0.68
C PHE A 76 -28.06 -19.43 -1.55
N ASN A 77 -28.17 -19.72 -2.85
CA ASN A 77 -29.13 -19.01 -3.71
C ASN A 77 -30.55 -19.56 -3.52
N ARG A 78 -31.52 -19.00 -4.25
CA ARG A 78 -32.92 -19.45 -4.23
C ARG A 78 -33.10 -20.89 -4.73
N SER A 79 -32.21 -21.37 -5.60
CA SER A 79 -32.21 -22.73 -6.14
C SER A 79 -31.62 -23.76 -5.17
N GLY A 80 -31.02 -23.33 -4.06
CA GLY A 80 -30.37 -24.19 -3.09
C GLY A 80 -28.90 -24.51 -3.40
N ASP A 81 -28.29 -23.86 -4.39
CA ASP A 81 -26.84 -23.99 -4.63
C ASP A 81 -26.06 -23.14 -3.64
N VAL A 82 -24.90 -23.64 -3.22
CA VAL A 82 -23.97 -22.90 -2.37
C VAL A 82 -23.34 -21.75 -3.18
N VAL A 83 -23.51 -20.52 -2.71
CA VAL A 83 -22.95 -19.31 -3.34
C VAL A 83 -21.89 -18.62 -2.50
N GLY A 84 -21.68 -19.08 -1.28
CA GLY A 84 -20.78 -18.41 -0.34
C GLY A 84 -20.82 -19.03 1.04
N TYR A 85 -20.22 -18.32 2.00
CA TYR A 85 -20.16 -18.75 3.39
C TYR A 85 -20.07 -17.56 4.34
N THR A 86 -20.44 -17.81 5.60
CA THR A 86 -20.34 -16.84 6.70
C THR A 86 -19.05 -17.11 7.50
N MET A 87 -18.37 -16.04 7.93
CA MET A 87 -17.12 -16.10 8.71
C MET A 87 -17.04 -14.95 9.73
N PRO A 88 -16.21 -15.04 10.80
CA PRO A 88 -16.00 -13.94 11.72
C PRO A 88 -15.55 -12.63 11.04
N TYR A 89 -16.10 -11.50 11.49
CA TYR A 89 -15.61 -10.17 11.12
C TYR A 89 -14.46 -9.73 12.03
N ILE A 90 -13.25 -9.63 11.48
CA ILE A 90 -12.11 -8.98 12.14
C ILE A 90 -12.17 -7.46 11.95
N LYS A 91 -12.78 -6.77 12.91
CA LYS A 91 -12.95 -5.30 12.88
C LYS A 91 -11.64 -4.56 13.13
N ARG A 92 -11.49 -3.38 12.51
CA ARG A 92 -10.38 -2.42 12.71
C ARG A 92 -8.99 -3.07 12.55
N ALA A 93 -8.87 -4.07 11.70
CA ALA A 93 -7.60 -4.70 11.39
C ALA A 93 -6.96 -4.08 10.14
N LYS A 94 -5.63 -4.13 10.08
CA LYS A 94 -4.82 -3.70 8.94
C LYS A 94 -4.03 -4.89 8.41
N ALA A 95 -3.74 -4.93 7.11
CA ALA A 95 -2.98 -6.02 6.52
C ALA A 95 -1.50 -5.94 6.91
N PHE A 96 -0.81 -7.08 7.03
CA PHE A 96 0.64 -7.13 7.26
C PHE A 96 1.42 -6.41 6.16
N ARG A 97 0.85 -6.27 4.96
CA ARG A 97 1.36 -5.45 3.86
C ARG A 97 1.73 -4.05 4.30
N ASP A 98 0.95 -3.46 5.21
CA ASP A 98 1.20 -2.12 5.73
C ASP A 98 2.46 -2.04 6.61
N LEU A 99 2.92 -3.18 7.18
CA LEU A 99 4.20 -3.26 7.91
C LEU A 99 5.42 -3.12 6.99
N SER A 100 5.26 -3.35 5.68
CA SER A 100 6.31 -3.09 4.69
C SER A 100 6.22 -1.67 4.10
N ASN A 101 5.28 -0.83 4.58
CA ASN A 101 5.13 0.55 4.13
C ASN A 101 5.75 1.53 5.16
N LYS A 102 6.86 2.15 4.78
CA LYS A 102 7.61 3.10 5.64
C LYS A 102 6.73 4.25 6.15
N ASN A 103 5.94 4.86 5.27
CA ASN A 103 5.11 6.02 5.63
C ASN A 103 3.95 5.61 6.56
N PHE A 104 3.37 4.43 6.32
CA PHE A 104 2.40 3.86 7.25
C PHE A 104 3.02 3.63 8.63
N ARG A 105 4.20 3.01 8.69
CA ARG A 105 4.92 2.76 9.95
C ARG A 105 5.23 4.04 10.71
N ILE A 106 5.68 5.09 10.03
CA ILE A 106 5.92 6.41 10.63
C ILE A 106 4.62 6.95 11.22
N ARG A 107 3.53 7.00 10.42
CA ARG A 107 2.24 7.54 10.89
C ARG A 107 1.67 6.76 12.06
N GLN A 108 1.79 5.43 12.03
CA GLN A 108 1.26 4.54 13.07
C GLN A 108 2.25 4.32 14.23
N ARG A 109 3.41 4.98 14.21
CA ARG A 109 4.52 4.79 15.17
C ARG A 109 4.93 3.32 15.36
N ILE A 110 4.88 2.54 14.28
CA ILE A 110 5.24 1.11 14.27
C ILE A 110 6.74 0.96 14.00
N ASN A 111 7.47 0.55 15.03
CA ASN A 111 8.90 0.24 14.95
C ASN A 111 9.16 -1.28 14.89
N ASN A 112 10.43 -1.68 14.76
CA ASN A 112 10.78 -3.10 14.64
C ASN A 112 10.39 -3.92 15.89
N ARG A 113 10.34 -3.33 17.09
CA ARG A 113 9.89 -4.03 18.30
C ARG A 113 8.42 -4.45 18.18
N LYS A 114 7.57 -3.57 17.66
CA LYS A 114 6.16 -3.89 17.38
C LYS A 114 6.00 -4.91 16.26
N VAL A 115 6.77 -4.77 15.18
CA VAL A 115 6.80 -5.75 14.07
C VAL A 115 7.13 -7.14 14.60
N VAL A 116 8.19 -7.27 15.40
CA VAL A 116 8.59 -8.54 16.01
C VAL A 116 7.49 -9.11 16.91
N ALA A 117 6.83 -8.26 17.72
CA ALA A 117 5.73 -8.71 18.58
C ALA A 117 4.57 -9.33 17.77
N LEU A 118 4.20 -8.70 16.66
CA LEU A 118 3.16 -9.19 15.75
C LEU A 118 3.56 -10.51 15.10
N HIS A 119 4.81 -10.63 14.63
CA HIS A 119 5.32 -11.86 14.03
C HIS A 119 5.49 -12.99 15.05
N LEU A 120 5.77 -12.71 16.32
CA LEU A 120 5.75 -13.73 17.39
C LEU A 120 4.33 -14.22 17.68
N ASN A 121 3.33 -13.34 17.65
CA ASN A 121 1.93 -13.75 17.78
C ASN A 121 1.49 -14.58 16.57
N ASP A 122 1.83 -14.13 15.36
CA ASP A 122 1.57 -14.80 14.09
C ASP A 122 2.16 -16.22 14.07
N ALA A 123 3.41 -16.40 14.50
CA ALA A 123 4.04 -17.72 14.61
C ALA A 123 3.26 -18.69 15.52
N LYS A 124 2.71 -18.19 16.64
CA LYS A 124 1.88 -19.01 17.55
C LYS A 124 0.56 -19.42 16.91
N VAL A 125 -0.08 -18.50 16.17
CA VAL A 125 -1.33 -18.79 15.45
C VAL A 125 -1.07 -19.80 14.33
N LEU A 126 0.01 -19.63 13.57
CA LEU A 126 0.40 -20.55 12.49
C LEU A 126 0.66 -21.97 13.01
N ASP A 127 1.42 -22.09 14.10
CA ASP A 127 1.67 -23.40 14.73
C ASP A 127 0.37 -24.07 15.20
N ALA A 128 -0.53 -23.32 15.84
CA ALA A 128 -1.84 -23.84 16.25
C ALA A 128 -2.72 -24.29 15.07
N ILE A 129 -2.60 -23.65 13.90
CA ILE A 129 -3.27 -24.10 12.67
C ILE A 129 -2.66 -25.40 12.15
N HIS A 130 -1.34 -25.49 12.09
CA HIS A 130 -0.63 -26.70 11.64
C HIS A 130 -0.94 -27.91 12.54
N GLN A 131 -1.15 -27.71 13.84
CA GLN A 131 -1.58 -28.75 14.78
C GLN A 131 -2.95 -29.36 14.42
N GLN A 132 -3.80 -28.62 13.68
CA GLN A 132 -5.08 -29.13 13.13
C GLN A 132 -4.91 -29.87 11.80
N LYS A 133 -3.66 -30.12 11.35
CA LYS A 133 -3.32 -30.72 10.04
C LYS A 133 -3.83 -29.91 8.84
N VAL A 134 -3.91 -28.59 9.01
CA VAL A 134 -4.22 -27.63 7.96
C VAL A 134 -2.93 -26.92 7.55
N VAL A 135 -2.73 -26.71 6.25
CA VAL A 135 -1.63 -25.90 5.69
C VAL A 135 -2.26 -24.72 4.95
N ILE A 136 -1.79 -23.49 5.19
CA ILE A 136 -2.41 -22.29 4.65
C ILE A 136 -2.31 -22.27 3.12
N GLY A 137 -1.13 -22.57 2.57
CA GLY A 137 -0.90 -22.51 1.12
C GLY A 137 -0.64 -21.08 0.66
N ASP A 138 -1.68 -20.31 0.29
CA ASP A 138 -1.55 -18.90 -0.11
C ASP A 138 -1.33 -17.94 1.07
N ARG A 139 -0.30 -18.21 1.87
CA ARG A 139 0.10 -17.35 2.97
C ARG A 139 0.88 -16.14 2.45
N ASN A 140 0.29 -14.95 2.55
CA ASN A 140 0.88 -13.69 2.10
C ASN A 140 0.52 -12.52 3.04
N ASP A 141 1.14 -11.36 2.83
CA ASP A 141 0.97 -10.18 3.69
C ASP A 141 -0.38 -9.44 3.53
N GLN A 142 -1.23 -9.87 2.61
CA GLN A 142 -2.61 -9.39 2.46
C GLN A 142 -3.61 -10.27 3.21
N ASN A 143 -3.32 -11.57 3.34
CA ASN A 143 -4.19 -12.54 4.01
C ASN A 143 -3.92 -12.68 5.51
N VAL A 144 -2.84 -12.06 6.02
CA VAL A 144 -2.59 -11.90 7.46
C VAL A 144 -2.84 -10.45 7.87
N LEU A 145 -3.77 -10.26 8.80
CA LEU A 145 -4.13 -8.97 9.36
C LEU A 145 -3.56 -8.80 10.78
N PHE A 146 -3.50 -7.58 11.27
CA PHE A 146 -3.23 -7.29 12.67
C PHE A 146 -4.20 -6.27 13.26
N SER A 147 -4.47 -6.42 14.55
CA SER A 147 -5.15 -5.42 15.38
C SER A 147 -4.58 -5.48 16.80
N GLY A 148 -4.16 -4.33 17.33
CA GLY A 148 -3.40 -4.29 18.58
C GLY A 148 -2.11 -5.12 18.46
N THR A 149 -1.96 -6.17 19.25
CA THR A 149 -0.82 -7.11 19.23
C THR A 149 -1.16 -8.46 18.61
N ASN A 150 -2.39 -8.65 18.14
CA ASN A 150 -2.87 -9.92 17.62
C ASN A 150 -2.77 -9.94 16.10
N SER A 151 -2.48 -11.13 15.57
CA SER A 151 -2.40 -11.45 14.16
C SER A 151 -3.57 -12.36 13.80
N TYR A 152 -4.23 -12.08 12.69
CA TYR A 152 -5.45 -12.76 12.25
C TYR A 152 -5.29 -13.29 10.83
N TYR A 153 -5.90 -14.42 10.53
CA TYR A 153 -5.90 -15.03 9.20
C TYR A 153 -7.28 -14.87 8.56
N ILE A 154 -7.32 -14.38 7.32
CA ILE A 154 -8.51 -14.33 6.47
C ILE A 154 -8.31 -15.21 5.24
N ASP A 155 -9.34 -15.31 4.40
CA ASP A 155 -9.29 -16.07 3.14
C ASP A 155 -8.95 -17.56 3.34
N PHE A 156 -9.57 -18.14 4.37
CA PHE A 156 -9.26 -19.47 4.90
C PHE A 156 -10.01 -20.62 4.20
N ASP A 157 -10.78 -20.32 3.17
CA ASP A 157 -11.47 -21.26 2.29
C ASP A 157 -10.54 -21.89 1.24
N SER A 158 -9.44 -21.22 0.92
CA SER A 158 -8.43 -21.72 -0.01
C SER A 158 -7.43 -22.71 0.61
N VAL A 159 -7.41 -22.88 1.95
CA VAL A 159 -6.40 -23.70 2.65
C VAL A 159 -6.35 -25.16 2.22
N GLN A 160 -5.21 -25.81 2.42
CA GLN A 160 -5.01 -27.22 2.16
C GLN A 160 -5.27 -28.06 3.42
N PHE A 161 -6.03 -29.15 3.28
CA PHE A 161 -6.27 -30.12 4.36
C PHE A 161 -6.66 -31.48 3.79
N ASP A 162 -6.30 -32.57 4.46
CA ASP A 162 -6.54 -33.94 3.99
C ASP A 162 -6.16 -34.10 2.49
N SER A 163 -7.12 -34.44 1.62
CA SER A 163 -6.94 -34.55 0.16
C SER A 163 -7.31 -33.27 -0.61
N TRP A 164 -7.74 -32.21 0.06
CA TRP A 164 -8.17 -30.96 -0.56
C TRP A 164 -6.97 -30.03 -0.79
N PRO A 165 -6.62 -29.72 -2.06
CA PRO A 165 -5.51 -28.84 -2.37
C PRO A 165 -5.81 -27.37 -2.05
N CYS A 166 -4.74 -26.59 -1.84
CA CYS A 166 -4.80 -25.14 -1.98
C CYS A 166 -4.49 -24.78 -3.45
N PRO A 167 -5.45 -24.23 -4.21
CA PRO A 167 -5.31 -24.07 -5.67
C PRO A 167 -4.52 -22.82 -6.08
N VAL A 168 -4.18 -21.95 -5.13
CA VAL A 168 -3.62 -20.62 -5.38
C VAL A 168 -2.39 -20.38 -4.54
N ALA A 169 -1.54 -19.48 -5.00
CA ALA A 169 -0.42 -18.96 -4.23
C ALA A 169 -0.01 -17.59 -4.75
N THR A 170 0.57 -16.78 -3.87
CA THR A 170 1.18 -15.51 -4.21
C THR A 170 2.67 -15.73 -4.46
N GLU A 171 3.12 -15.50 -5.70
CA GLU A 171 4.46 -15.84 -6.16
C GLU A 171 5.59 -15.23 -5.31
N ASN A 172 5.39 -13.99 -4.83
CA ASN A 172 6.30 -13.29 -3.92
C ASN A 172 6.49 -13.95 -2.54
N TYR A 173 5.62 -14.88 -2.15
CA TYR A 173 5.70 -15.58 -0.86
C TYR A 173 5.86 -17.09 -1.01
N LEU A 174 5.61 -17.60 -2.21
CA LEU A 174 5.66 -19.03 -2.53
C LEU A 174 7.11 -19.55 -2.45
N ASP A 175 7.26 -20.73 -1.84
CA ASP A 175 8.53 -21.46 -1.82
C ASP A 175 8.99 -21.75 -3.26
N PRO A 176 10.24 -21.39 -3.65
CA PRO A 176 10.76 -21.64 -4.98
C PRO A 176 10.70 -23.11 -5.43
N ALA A 177 10.65 -24.06 -4.49
CA ALA A 177 10.46 -25.48 -4.79
C ALA A 177 9.09 -25.80 -5.44
N LEU A 178 8.11 -24.90 -5.32
CA LEU A 178 6.77 -25.05 -5.85
C LEU A 178 6.52 -24.23 -7.13
N TYR A 179 7.51 -23.47 -7.62
CA TYR A 179 7.36 -22.67 -8.83
C TYR A 179 7.07 -23.56 -10.05
N GLY A 180 6.11 -23.12 -10.87
CA GLY A 180 5.69 -23.81 -12.08
C GLY A 180 4.87 -25.08 -11.86
N LEU A 181 4.54 -25.44 -10.62
CA LEU A 181 3.63 -26.55 -10.33
C LEU A 181 2.17 -26.12 -10.47
N ASP A 182 1.33 -27.03 -10.97
CA ASP A 182 -0.12 -26.88 -10.93
C ASP A 182 -0.63 -27.23 -9.52
N LEU A 183 -0.97 -26.19 -8.76
CA LEU A 183 -1.43 -26.30 -7.37
C LEU A 183 -2.84 -26.88 -7.24
N THR A 184 -3.60 -26.96 -8.35
CA THR A 184 -5.00 -27.41 -8.34
C THR A 184 -5.15 -28.93 -8.31
N LEU A 185 -4.14 -29.67 -8.79
CA LEU A 185 -4.27 -31.11 -9.06
C LEU A 185 -4.24 -31.96 -7.79
N ARG A 186 -3.43 -31.58 -6.80
CA ARG A 186 -3.24 -32.35 -5.57
C ARG A 186 -2.66 -31.49 -4.46
N PRO A 187 -2.84 -31.90 -3.19
CA PRO A 187 -2.12 -31.29 -2.07
C PRO A 187 -0.60 -31.36 -2.29
N VAL A 188 0.05 -30.22 -2.43
CA VAL A 188 1.50 -30.09 -2.60
C VAL A 188 2.15 -29.31 -1.46
N PHE A 189 1.37 -28.57 -0.68
CA PHE A 189 1.89 -27.77 0.40
C PHE A 189 2.25 -28.63 1.61
N LEU A 190 3.32 -28.24 2.29
CA LEU A 190 3.74 -28.79 3.58
C LEU A 190 3.81 -27.63 4.57
N PRO A 191 3.70 -27.88 5.89
CA PRO A 191 3.85 -26.83 6.92
C PRO A 191 5.09 -25.94 6.74
N GLN A 192 6.20 -26.52 6.23
CA GLN A 192 7.44 -25.80 5.99
C GLN A 192 7.32 -24.72 4.91
N HIS A 193 6.41 -24.87 3.95
CA HIS A 193 6.17 -23.84 2.93
C HIS A 193 5.50 -22.60 3.55
N ASP A 194 4.57 -22.78 4.49
CA ASP A 194 4.00 -21.64 5.23
C ASP A 194 5.06 -20.95 6.10
N TRP A 195 5.98 -21.71 6.70
CA TRP A 195 7.11 -21.14 7.46
C TRP A 195 8.13 -20.40 6.58
N TYR A 196 8.29 -20.83 5.33
CA TYR A 196 9.04 -20.06 4.34
C TYR A 196 8.33 -18.73 4.05
N SER A 197 7.02 -18.74 3.78
CA SER A 197 6.24 -17.51 3.58
C SER A 197 6.29 -16.59 4.80
N TYR A 198 6.29 -17.16 6.02
CA TYR A 198 6.50 -16.44 7.28
C TYR A 198 7.86 -15.74 7.31
N ALA A 199 8.94 -16.44 6.97
CA ALA A 199 10.27 -15.85 6.92
C ALA A 199 10.34 -14.69 5.92
N VAL A 200 9.73 -14.83 4.73
CA VAL A 200 9.67 -13.77 3.72
C VAL A 200 8.92 -12.54 4.26
N MET A 201 7.76 -12.74 4.87
CA MET A 201 6.96 -11.64 5.43
C MET A 201 7.68 -10.92 6.58
N LEU A 202 8.33 -11.67 7.48
CA LEU A 202 9.12 -11.10 8.58
C LEU A 202 10.29 -10.28 8.04
N PHE A 203 11.04 -10.84 7.08
CA PHE A 203 12.16 -10.14 6.44
C PHE A 203 11.72 -8.83 5.80
N ARG A 204 10.65 -8.87 4.99
CA ARG A 204 10.05 -7.68 4.36
C ARG A 204 9.58 -6.66 5.39
N SER A 205 8.97 -7.10 6.49
CA SER A 205 8.50 -6.18 7.53
C SER A 205 9.64 -5.48 8.28
N LEU A 206 10.77 -6.18 8.48
CA LEU A 206 11.94 -5.66 9.20
C LEU A 206 12.82 -4.76 8.33
N LEU A 207 12.98 -5.09 7.04
CA LEU A 207 13.94 -4.44 6.14
C LEU A 207 13.30 -3.67 4.98
N LEU A 208 11.99 -3.76 4.80
CA LEU A 208 11.22 -3.12 3.71
C LEU A 208 11.63 -3.57 2.30
N VAL A 209 12.33 -4.68 2.18
CA VAL A 209 12.79 -5.27 0.91
C VAL A 209 12.51 -6.76 0.88
N HIS A 210 12.34 -7.32 -0.32
CA HIS A 210 12.22 -8.76 -0.50
C HIS A 210 13.58 -9.46 -0.26
N PRO A 211 13.63 -10.70 0.28
CA PRO A 211 14.88 -11.46 0.43
C PRO A 211 15.68 -11.63 -0.86
N TYR A 212 14.99 -11.68 -2.00
CA TYR A 212 15.57 -11.66 -3.35
C TYR A 212 15.21 -10.37 -4.10
N GLY A 213 15.12 -9.25 -3.40
CA GLY A 213 14.91 -7.92 -3.99
C GLY A 213 16.21 -7.36 -4.60
N GLY A 214 16.23 -6.05 -4.82
CA GLY A 214 17.42 -5.37 -5.33
C GLY A 214 17.54 -5.37 -6.85
N THR A 215 18.58 -4.66 -7.31
CA THR A 215 18.91 -4.59 -8.73
C THR A 215 20.14 -5.45 -9.00
N HIS A 216 20.03 -6.43 -9.91
CA HIS A 216 21.13 -7.30 -10.31
C HIS A 216 21.34 -7.18 -11.83
N PRO A 217 22.60 -7.02 -12.31
CA PRO A 217 22.88 -6.65 -13.70
C PRO A 217 22.43 -7.67 -14.75
N LYS A 218 22.23 -8.94 -14.36
CA LYS A 218 21.89 -10.04 -15.28
C LYS A 218 20.62 -10.80 -14.93
N VAL A 219 20.07 -10.60 -13.74
CA VAL A 219 18.95 -11.40 -13.20
C VAL A 219 18.01 -10.45 -12.48
N GLY A 220 17.22 -9.73 -13.28
CA GLY A 220 16.31 -8.70 -12.76
C GLY A 220 15.06 -9.29 -12.09
N ASP A 221 14.60 -10.44 -12.58
CA ASP A 221 13.40 -11.10 -12.10
C ASP A 221 13.59 -11.78 -10.73
N LEU A 222 12.59 -11.61 -9.87
CA LEU A 222 12.60 -12.05 -8.48
C LEU A 222 12.55 -13.58 -8.37
N THR A 223 11.74 -14.27 -9.20
CA THR A 223 11.62 -15.73 -9.10
C THR A 223 12.87 -16.44 -9.59
N ASN A 224 13.49 -15.96 -10.67
CA ASN A 224 14.78 -16.45 -11.12
C ASN A 224 15.89 -16.22 -10.07
N ARG A 225 15.87 -15.09 -9.35
CA ARG A 225 16.79 -14.88 -8.22
C ARG A 225 16.53 -15.85 -7.09
N ALA A 226 15.26 -16.11 -6.77
CA ALA A 226 14.88 -17.05 -5.71
C ALA A 226 15.30 -18.50 -6.04
N LEU A 227 15.06 -18.96 -7.29
CA LEU A 227 15.50 -20.28 -7.78
C LEU A 227 17.02 -20.44 -7.70
N LYS A 228 17.78 -19.39 -8.05
CA LYS A 228 19.25 -19.36 -7.98
C LYS A 228 19.79 -19.03 -6.59
N ARG A 229 18.93 -18.76 -5.61
CA ARG A 229 19.28 -18.33 -4.25
C ARG A 229 20.25 -17.13 -4.24
N ILE A 230 19.97 -16.17 -5.14
CA ILE A 230 20.67 -14.88 -5.22
C ILE A 230 19.90 -13.89 -4.35
N THR A 231 20.36 -13.70 -3.13
CA THR A 231 19.72 -12.84 -2.13
C THR A 231 20.04 -11.37 -2.36
N VAL A 232 19.26 -10.50 -1.72
CA VAL A 232 19.47 -9.03 -1.73
C VAL A 232 20.81 -8.60 -1.13
N PHE A 233 21.50 -9.50 -0.41
CA PHE A 233 22.82 -9.27 0.19
C PHE A 233 23.97 -9.87 -0.60
N ASP A 234 23.69 -10.63 -1.67
CA ASP A 234 24.76 -11.22 -2.47
C ASP A 234 25.55 -10.14 -3.22
N LYS A 235 26.85 -10.40 -3.38
CA LYS A 235 27.76 -9.52 -4.11
C LYS A 235 27.24 -9.29 -5.53
N GLY A 236 27.13 -8.02 -5.93
CA GLY A 236 26.63 -7.62 -7.25
C GLY A 236 25.13 -7.33 -7.31
N VAL A 237 24.41 -7.52 -6.20
CA VAL A 237 23.06 -6.99 -6.02
C VAL A 237 23.12 -5.62 -5.35
N ILE A 238 22.50 -4.62 -5.95
CA ILE A 238 22.34 -3.31 -5.33
C ILE A 238 21.21 -3.40 -4.32
N TYR A 239 21.53 -3.21 -3.04
CA TYR A 239 20.53 -3.15 -1.97
C TYR A 239 19.63 -1.93 -2.18
N PRO A 240 18.28 -2.10 -2.19
CA PRO A 240 17.38 -0.99 -2.46
C PRO A 240 17.49 0.14 -1.45
N ALA A 241 17.58 1.38 -1.92
CA ALA A 241 17.59 2.56 -1.05
C ALA A 241 16.27 2.78 -0.29
N VAL A 242 15.17 2.17 -0.74
CA VAL A 242 13.91 2.11 0.02
C VAL A 242 14.00 1.22 1.26
N GLY A 243 14.96 0.28 1.27
CA GLY A 243 15.19 -0.64 2.36
C GLY A 243 15.75 0.03 3.61
N LEU A 244 15.53 -0.60 4.77
CA LEU A 244 16.13 -0.17 6.03
C LEU A 244 17.55 -0.73 6.18
N PRO A 245 18.41 -0.10 7.00
CA PRO A 245 19.75 -0.61 7.28
C PRO A 245 19.71 -2.03 7.84
N THR A 246 20.61 -2.89 7.36
CA THR A 246 20.74 -4.28 7.84
C THR A 246 21.12 -4.36 9.32
N ASP A 247 21.82 -3.34 9.82
CA ASP A 247 22.17 -3.17 11.23
C ASP A 247 20.96 -3.06 12.18
N LEU A 248 19.74 -2.92 11.66
CA LEU A 248 18.52 -3.00 12.46
C LEU A 248 18.13 -4.43 12.85
N VAL A 249 18.79 -5.44 12.27
CA VAL A 249 18.58 -6.87 12.53
C VAL A 249 19.83 -7.42 13.22
N SER A 250 19.66 -8.31 14.21
CA SER A 250 20.81 -8.95 14.87
C SER A 250 21.49 -9.97 13.96
N ASP A 251 22.78 -10.23 14.20
CA ASP A 251 23.56 -11.20 13.44
C ASP A 251 22.95 -12.61 13.51
N ASP A 252 22.43 -13.01 14.69
CA ASP A 252 21.76 -14.30 14.87
C ASP A 252 20.49 -14.43 14.00
N LEU A 253 19.66 -13.38 13.96
CA LEU A 253 18.45 -13.37 13.14
C LEU A 253 18.80 -13.29 11.65
N MET A 254 19.88 -12.58 11.30
CA MET A 254 20.40 -12.55 9.94
C MET A 254 20.91 -13.93 9.50
N HIS A 255 21.55 -14.68 10.39
CA HIS A 255 21.96 -16.06 10.14
C HIS A 255 20.76 -16.98 9.89
N VAL A 256 19.66 -16.81 10.63
CA VAL A 256 18.40 -17.54 10.36
C VAL A 256 17.88 -17.22 8.95
N PHE A 257 17.87 -15.96 8.53
CA PHE A 257 17.46 -15.60 7.17
C PHE A 257 18.39 -16.19 6.11
N SER A 258 19.70 -16.21 6.34
CA SER A 258 20.65 -16.89 5.44
C SER A 258 20.32 -18.36 5.27
N LYS A 259 19.97 -19.08 6.35
CA LYS A 259 19.56 -20.49 6.25
C LYS A 259 18.35 -20.68 5.33
N TYR A 260 17.31 -19.86 5.47
CA TYR A 260 16.13 -19.95 4.62
C TYR A 260 16.41 -19.60 3.15
N PHE A 261 17.07 -18.47 2.91
CA PHE A 261 17.12 -17.87 1.57
C PHE A 261 18.38 -18.20 0.78
N LYS A 262 19.51 -18.44 1.47
CA LYS A 262 20.77 -18.80 0.83
C LYS A 262 21.01 -20.30 0.82
N ASP A 263 20.87 -20.94 1.98
CA ASP A 263 21.20 -22.36 2.13
C ASP A 263 20.05 -23.27 1.69
N GLY A 264 18.84 -22.72 1.61
CA GLY A 264 17.64 -23.44 1.19
C GLY A 264 17.04 -24.32 2.29
N TRP A 265 17.35 -24.05 3.55
CA TRP A 265 16.76 -24.76 4.69
C TRP A 265 15.25 -24.52 4.76
N ARG A 266 14.51 -25.57 5.12
CA ARG A 266 13.06 -25.56 5.30
C ARG A 266 12.71 -26.25 6.61
N GLY A 267 12.20 -25.47 7.54
CA GLY A 267 11.74 -25.93 8.84
C GLY A 267 10.88 -24.87 9.50
N MET A 268 10.44 -25.16 10.72
CA MET A 268 9.72 -24.19 11.55
C MET A 268 10.64 -23.02 11.92
N PHE A 269 10.16 -21.79 11.78
CA PHE A 269 10.98 -20.61 12.09
C PHE A 269 11.39 -20.63 13.57
N PRO A 270 12.67 -20.39 13.92
CA PRO A 270 13.14 -20.44 15.29
C PRO A 270 12.62 -19.23 16.09
N GLN A 271 11.42 -19.39 16.67
CA GLN A 271 10.73 -18.35 17.44
C GLN A 271 11.55 -17.85 18.64
N THR A 272 12.40 -18.71 19.20
CA THR A 272 13.33 -18.37 20.29
C THR A 272 14.33 -17.31 19.88
N GLU A 273 14.87 -17.36 18.65
CA GLU A 273 15.80 -16.34 18.14
C GLU A 273 15.10 -15.01 17.88
N LEU A 274 13.85 -15.06 17.40
CA LEU A 274 13.04 -13.85 17.24
C LEU A 274 12.69 -13.20 18.60
N ALA A 275 12.39 -14.00 19.62
CA ALA A 275 12.12 -13.51 20.97
C ALA A 275 13.38 -12.92 21.63
N LYS A 276 14.55 -13.55 21.47
CA LYS A 276 15.83 -12.98 21.89
C LYS A 276 16.09 -11.64 21.20
N PHE A 277 15.91 -11.58 19.88
CA PHE A 277 16.02 -10.33 19.13
C PHE A 277 15.10 -9.24 19.71
N GLN A 278 13.83 -9.56 19.99
CA GLN A 278 12.90 -8.61 20.61
C GLN A 278 13.41 -8.03 21.93
N SER A 279 13.98 -8.89 22.78
CA SER A 279 14.44 -8.52 24.13
C SER A 279 15.64 -7.57 24.14
N VAL A 280 16.46 -7.61 23.08
CA VAL A 280 17.65 -6.74 22.95
C VAL A 280 17.37 -5.44 22.19
N LEU A 281 16.18 -5.25 21.64
CA LEU A 281 15.82 -4.00 20.96
C LEU A 281 15.71 -2.86 21.97
N ILE A 282 16.28 -1.71 21.64
CA ILE A 282 16.05 -0.41 22.31
C ILE A 282 15.45 0.57 21.32
N GLU A 283 14.72 1.57 21.83
CA GLU A 283 14.06 2.57 20.98
C GLU A 283 14.89 3.84 20.90
N CYS A 284 15.07 4.34 19.67
CA CYS A 284 15.72 5.62 19.43
C CYS A 284 14.77 6.77 19.82
N PRO A 285 15.16 7.66 20.75
CA PRO A 285 14.31 8.78 21.15
C PRO A 285 14.10 9.82 20.04
N SER A 286 15.00 9.88 19.05
CA SER A 286 14.92 10.85 17.95
C SER A 286 13.97 10.43 16.83
N CYS A 287 14.00 9.15 16.41
CA CYS A 287 13.25 8.69 15.22
C CYS A 287 12.28 7.53 15.49
N ASN A 288 12.11 7.12 16.76
CA ASN A 288 11.27 6.00 17.21
C ASN A 288 11.67 4.61 16.64
N THR A 289 12.76 4.51 15.87
CA THR A 289 13.25 3.23 15.34
C THR A 289 13.75 2.35 16.48
N ALA A 290 13.38 1.08 16.46
CA ALA A 290 13.91 0.08 17.38
C ALA A 290 15.12 -0.61 16.74
N PHE A 291 16.24 -0.71 17.46
CA PHE A 291 17.49 -1.30 17.00
C PHE A 291 18.18 -2.09 18.11
N PRO A 292 19.09 -3.04 17.80
CA PRO A 292 19.80 -3.83 18.81
C PRO A 292 20.63 -2.96 19.77
N SER A 293 20.56 -3.25 21.07
CA SER A 293 21.25 -2.51 22.14
C SER A 293 22.77 -2.54 22.06
N ASN A 294 23.35 -3.51 21.33
CA ASN A 294 24.80 -3.60 21.11
C ASN A 294 25.32 -2.57 20.07
N LYS A 295 24.44 -1.88 19.34
CA LYS A 295 24.85 -0.84 18.38
C LYS A 295 25.13 0.47 19.13
N ARG A 296 26.26 1.12 18.81
CA ARG A 296 26.70 2.37 19.45
C ARG A 296 25.76 3.57 19.21
N ALA A 297 25.02 3.57 18.12
CA ALA A 297 24.08 4.62 17.74
C ALA A 297 22.96 4.05 16.85
N CYS A 298 21.84 4.75 16.74
CA CYS A 298 20.74 4.38 15.85
C CYS A 298 21.20 4.31 14.39
N PRO A 299 21.10 3.15 13.71
CA PRO A 299 21.56 2.99 12.32
C PRO A 299 20.84 3.93 11.34
N VAL A 300 19.54 4.15 11.54
CA VAL A 300 18.74 5.04 10.69
C VAL A 300 19.20 6.49 10.84
N CYS A 301 19.37 6.98 12.07
CA CYS A 301 19.84 8.34 12.30
C CYS A 301 21.29 8.56 11.83
N LYS A 302 22.14 7.52 11.94
CA LYS A 302 23.52 7.58 11.46
C LYS A 302 23.58 7.78 9.94
N GLU A 303 22.78 7.05 9.18
CA GLU A 303 22.66 7.26 7.73
C GLU A 303 22.03 8.62 7.39
N GLN A 304 21.05 9.07 8.19
CA GLN A 304 20.42 10.39 8.02
C GLN A 304 21.41 11.55 8.14
N ASN A 305 22.43 11.44 9.00
CA ASN A 305 23.41 12.49 9.25
C ASN A 305 24.63 12.49 8.31
N GLN A 306 24.70 11.59 7.32
CA GLN A 306 25.76 11.63 6.31
C GLN A 306 25.50 12.76 5.31
N ILE A 307 26.33 13.80 5.34
CA ILE A 307 26.28 14.94 4.42
C ILE A 307 26.60 14.45 3.01
N VAL A 308 25.65 14.57 2.09
CA VAL A 308 25.93 14.44 0.66
C VAL A 308 26.50 15.78 0.20
N THR A 309 27.81 15.85 0.02
CA THR A 309 28.44 17.00 -0.62
C THR A 309 27.90 17.09 -2.05
N SER A 310 27.50 18.29 -2.49
CA SER A 310 27.00 18.54 -3.83
C SER A 310 27.90 17.92 -4.89
N VAL A 311 27.41 16.89 -5.57
CA VAL A 311 28.12 16.29 -6.70
C VAL A 311 27.78 17.12 -7.94
N SER A 312 28.62 18.11 -8.24
CA SER A 312 28.69 18.60 -9.61
C SER A 312 29.46 17.57 -10.41
N ILE A 313 28.82 16.96 -11.41
CA ILE A 313 29.52 16.25 -12.47
C ILE A 313 29.65 17.27 -13.60
N PRO A 314 30.84 17.88 -13.79
CA PRO A 314 31.01 18.93 -14.79
C PRO A 314 30.51 18.47 -16.16
N GLY A 315 29.58 19.21 -16.74
CA GLY A 315 29.07 18.98 -18.10
C GLY A 315 27.87 18.04 -18.25
N SER A 316 27.26 17.49 -17.18
CA SER A 316 26.10 16.59 -17.34
C SER A 316 24.88 16.87 -16.44
N LEU A 317 25.07 17.33 -15.20
CA LEU A 317 23.97 17.51 -14.25
C LEU A 317 24.31 18.61 -13.24
N THR A 318 23.34 19.49 -12.98
CA THR A 318 23.39 20.46 -11.88
C THR A 318 22.42 20.03 -10.77
N VAL A 319 22.90 20.03 -9.52
CA VAL A 319 22.12 19.69 -8.33
C VAL A 319 22.12 20.89 -7.38
N LYS A 320 20.95 21.49 -7.17
CA LYS A 320 20.73 22.57 -6.20
C LYS A 320 19.93 22.02 -5.02
N GLN A 321 20.55 21.91 -3.86
CA GLN A 321 19.83 21.59 -2.62
C GLN A 321 18.96 22.79 -2.23
N LEU A 322 17.65 22.57 -2.11
CA LEU A 322 16.70 23.60 -1.69
C LEU A 322 16.52 23.60 -0.17
N MET A 323 16.53 22.42 0.45
CA MET A 323 16.27 22.28 1.88
C MET A 323 16.85 20.99 2.46
N GLY A 324 17.34 21.04 3.70
CA GLY A 324 17.57 19.86 4.54
C GLY A 324 16.38 19.60 5.48
N ILE A 325 16.02 18.34 5.66
CA ILE A 325 14.84 17.88 6.42
C ILE A 325 15.29 17.40 7.80
N LYS A 326 14.66 17.90 8.87
CA LYS A 326 15.05 17.63 10.27
C LYS A 326 14.22 16.52 10.95
N GLY A 327 13.41 15.78 10.18
CA GLY A 327 12.57 14.70 10.70
C GLY A 327 12.06 13.73 9.65
N GLN A 328 10.93 13.07 9.93
CA GLN A 328 10.33 12.08 9.04
C GLN A 328 9.18 12.68 8.22
N ILE A 329 9.20 12.53 6.90
CA ILE A 329 8.14 13.05 6.02
C ILE A 329 6.82 12.32 6.28
N LEU A 330 5.77 13.08 6.61
CA LEU A 330 4.39 12.62 6.80
C LEU A 330 3.53 12.87 5.56
N TYR A 331 3.77 13.97 4.85
CA TYR A 331 3.05 14.41 3.66
C TYR A 331 3.96 15.19 2.72
N GLN A 332 3.71 15.09 1.42
CA GLN A 332 4.38 15.88 0.40
C GLN A 332 3.46 16.10 -0.81
N ARG A 333 3.46 17.31 -1.38
CA ARG A 333 2.74 17.62 -2.62
C ARG A 333 3.34 18.82 -3.32
N LEU A 334 3.37 18.77 -4.66
CA LEU A 334 3.75 19.92 -5.48
C LEU A 334 2.50 20.73 -5.84
N GLU A 335 2.52 22.03 -5.55
CA GLU A 335 1.49 23.00 -5.94
C GLU A 335 2.16 24.21 -6.60
N GLY A 336 1.86 24.43 -7.88
CA GLY A 336 2.58 25.41 -8.70
C GLY A 336 4.10 25.17 -8.66
N GLU A 337 4.84 26.19 -8.21
CA GLU A 337 6.30 26.15 -8.06
C GLU A 337 6.77 25.88 -6.62
N SER A 338 5.87 25.44 -5.73
CA SER A 338 6.19 25.15 -4.33
C SER A 338 5.94 23.68 -3.99
N ILE A 339 6.94 23.01 -3.43
CA ILE A 339 6.76 21.72 -2.77
C ILE A 339 6.36 21.98 -1.31
N ILE A 340 5.22 21.42 -0.93
CA ILE A 340 4.69 21.44 0.42
C ILE A 340 5.10 20.13 1.09
N LEU A 341 5.71 20.21 2.26
CA LEU A 341 6.08 19.07 3.09
C LEU A 341 5.47 19.22 4.48
N ILE A 342 5.03 18.12 5.08
CA ILE A 342 4.75 18.05 6.52
C ILE A 342 5.62 16.94 7.09
N THR A 343 6.33 17.24 8.16
CA THR A 343 7.32 16.36 8.78
C THR A 343 7.00 16.14 10.25
N LEU A 344 7.45 15.01 10.79
CA LEU A 344 7.44 14.69 12.21
C LEU A 344 8.81 15.00 12.80
N GLU A 345 8.88 16.04 13.63
CA GLU A 345 10.09 16.50 14.30
C GLU A 345 9.84 16.58 15.80
N ASN A 346 10.55 15.77 16.61
CA ASN A 346 10.41 15.79 18.08
C ASN A 346 8.95 15.73 18.58
N ASN A 347 8.14 14.83 17.99
CA ASN A 347 6.68 14.70 18.24
C ASN A 347 5.81 15.89 17.80
N GLN A 348 6.34 16.87 17.07
CA GLN A 348 5.58 17.95 16.45
C GLN A 348 5.42 17.71 14.95
N ALA A 349 4.27 18.07 14.41
CA ALA A 349 4.10 18.24 12.97
C ALA A 349 4.66 19.62 12.58
N VAL A 350 5.54 19.66 11.58
CA VAL A 350 6.13 20.89 11.06
C VAL A 350 5.91 20.94 9.55
N MET A 351 5.34 22.04 9.08
CA MET A 351 5.07 22.27 7.66
C MET A 351 6.16 23.13 7.04
N TYR A 352 6.56 22.75 5.83
CA TYR A 352 7.49 23.50 5.00
C TYR A 352 6.88 23.77 3.64
N ILE A 353 7.05 25.00 3.15
CA ILE A 353 6.70 25.40 1.79
C ILE A 353 8.00 25.86 1.13
N VAL A 354 8.45 25.09 0.13
CA VAL A 354 9.78 25.26 -0.46
C VAL A 354 9.66 25.54 -1.96
N SER A 355 10.30 26.61 -2.42
CA SER A 355 10.51 26.91 -3.84
C SER A 355 12.00 27.10 -4.14
N GLN A 356 12.37 27.46 -5.37
CA GLN A 356 13.78 27.75 -5.68
C GLN A 356 14.34 28.97 -4.94
N SER A 357 13.47 29.87 -4.49
CA SER A 357 13.85 31.18 -3.93
C SER A 357 13.43 31.36 -2.48
N ASN A 358 12.38 30.65 -2.04
CA ASN A 358 11.77 30.84 -0.73
C ASN A 358 11.68 29.52 0.04
N LEU A 359 11.81 29.62 1.36
CA LEU A 359 11.57 28.55 2.32
C LEU A 359 10.78 29.12 3.49
N TRP A 360 9.53 28.68 3.65
CA TRP A 360 8.72 28.99 4.81
C TRP A 360 8.64 27.76 5.71
N THR A 361 8.75 27.99 7.02
CA THR A 361 8.66 26.96 8.06
C THR A 361 7.55 27.36 9.02
N ILE A 362 6.63 26.44 9.27
CA ILE A 362 5.45 26.68 10.08
C ILE A 362 5.35 25.55 11.10
N SER A 363 5.42 25.89 12.38
CA SER A 363 5.16 24.94 13.46
C SER A 363 3.65 24.69 13.51
N LEU A 364 3.23 23.42 13.41
CA LEU A 364 1.82 23.07 13.52
C LEU A 364 1.49 22.71 14.98
N PHE A 365 1.27 21.44 15.25
CA PHE A 365 0.79 20.93 16.53
C PHE A 365 1.44 19.58 16.87
N PRO A 366 1.31 19.10 18.12
CA PRO A 366 1.78 17.77 18.50
C PRO A 366 1.16 16.67 17.63
N TYR A 367 2.01 15.83 17.03
CA TYR A 367 1.56 14.77 16.14
C TYR A 367 0.87 13.65 16.92
N GLN A 368 -0.38 13.35 16.57
CA GLN A 368 -1.09 12.17 17.06
C GLN A 368 -1.00 11.02 16.06
N THR A 369 -0.82 9.81 16.59
CA THR A 369 -0.67 8.58 15.80
C THR A 369 -1.83 8.40 14.83
N GLY A 370 -1.50 8.27 13.55
CA GLY A 370 -2.44 7.99 12.47
C GLY A 370 -3.12 9.21 11.85
N MET A 371 -2.77 10.43 12.27
CA MET A 371 -3.19 11.66 11.57
C MET A 371 -2.80 11.61 10.08
N ARG A 372 -3.69 12.11 9.24
CA ARG A 372 -3.49 12.27 7.79
C ARG A 372 -3.65 13.73 7.41
N PHE A 373 -2.90 14.17 6.41
CA PHE A 373 -2.83 15.55 5.99
C PHE A 373 -3.13 15.69 4.50
N GLU A 374 -3.80 16.78 4.15
CA GLU A 374 -3.81 17.37 2.82
C GLU A 374 -3.54 18.86 2.99
N ALA A 375 -2.76 19.45 2.09
CA ALA A 375 -2.38 20.86 2.22
C ALA A 375 -2.11 21.50 0.86
N SER A 376 -2.39 22.80 0.81
CA SER A 376 -1.99 23.77 -0.21
C SER A 376 -1.13 24.87 0.45
N THR A 377 -0.74 25.90 -0.31
CA THR A 377 -0.11 27.10 0.25
C THR A 377 -1.08 27.97 1.06
N LYS A 378 -2.39 27.68 1.06
CA LYS A 378 -3.43 28.50 1.71
C LYS A 378 -4.22 27.76 2.78
N LEU A 379 -4.33 26.43 2.68
CA LEU A 379 -5.13 25.61 3.57
C LEU A 379 -4.38 24.36 4.01
N LEU A 380 -4.66 23.95 5.25
CA LEU A 380 -4.26 22.67 5.81
C LEU A 380 -5.50 21.93 6.31
N ALA A 381 -5.70 20.71 5.83
CA ALA A 381 -6.75 19.80 6.29
C ALA A 381 -6.13 18.60 7.00
N VAL A 382 -6.60 18.33 8.22
CA VAL A 382 -6.04 17.32 9.12
C VAL A 382 -7.14 16.34 9.50
N ASN A 383 -7.05 15.12 9.00
CA ASN A 383 -7.97 14.05 9.40
C ASN A 383 -7.49 13.40 10.69
N VAL A 384 -8.39 13.37 11.68
CA VAL A 384 -8.18 12.68 12.94
C VAL A 384 -8.13 11.17 12.68
N SER A 385 -7.15 10.50 13.29
CA SER A 385 -6.90 9.07 13.07
C SER A 385 -8.13 8.21 13.34
N GLY A 386 -8.52 7.39 12.36
CA GLY A 386 -9.65 6.46 12.48
C GLY A 386 -11.02 7.14 12.62
N SER A 387 -11.11 8.40 12.20
CA SER A 387 -12.33 9.23 12.25
C SER A 387 -12.66 9.78 10.86
N GLU A 388 -13.92 10.19 10.69
CA GLU A 388 -14.42 10.96 9.55
C GLU A 388 -14.13 12.46 9.69
N GLN A 389 -13.76 12.91 10.88
CA GLN A 389 -13.49 14.32 11.17
C GLN A 389 -12.23 14.84 10.48
N ILE A 390 -12.34 16.04 9.90
CA ILE A 390 -11.27 16.80 9.26
C ILE A 390 -11.22 18.18 9.92
N ASP A 391 -10.16 18.47 10.64
CA ASP A 391 -9.89 19.80 11.15
C ASP A 391 -9.29 20.66 10.03
N LEU A 392 -9.93 21.78 9.71
CA LEU A 392 -9.53 22.67 8.62
C LEU A 392 -8.87 23.93 9.18
N TYR A 393 -7.75 24.31 8.61
CA TYR A 393 -6.96 25.45 9.02
C TYR A 393 -6.64 26.37 7.83
N GLU A 394 -6.71 27.67 8.06
CA GLU A 394 -6.20 28.69 7.15
C GLU A 394 -4.72 28.95 7.41
N ILE A 395 -3.95 29.13 6.34
CA ILE A 395 -2.52 29.43 6.41
C ILE A 395 -2.32 30.88 6.01
N ASN A 396 -1.83 31.70 6.94
CA ASN A 396 -1.53 33.10 6.74
C ASN A 396 -0.08 33.36 7.15
N TYR A 397 0.82 33.46 6.16
CA TYR A 397 2.27 33.60 6.37
C TYR A 397 2.87 32.48 7.24
N ASP A 398 3.16 32.77 8.51
CA ASP A 398 3.75 31.86 9.49
C ASP A 398 2.74 31.34 10.53
N GLU A 399 1.47 31.75 10.43
CA GLU A 399 0.39 31.33 11.33
C GLU A 399 -0.58 30.35 10.66
N VAL A 400 -1.08 29.40 11.46
CA VAL A 400 -2.08 28.41 11.06
C VAL A 400 -3.24 28.48 12.03
N THR A 401 -4.38 28.95 11.54
CA THR A 401 -5.57 29.22 12.35
C THR A 401 -6.65 28.21 12.03
N LYS A 402 -7.13 27.47 13.05
CA LYS A 402 -8.24 26.54 12.86
C LYS A 402 -9.51 27.33 12.53
N ILE A 403 -10.16 26.96 11.43
CA ILE A 403 -11.41 27.57 10.96
C ILE A 403 -12.59 26.79 11.55
N GLU A 404 -12.71 25.51 11.17
CA GLU A 404 -13.82 24.65 11.51
C GLU A 404 -13.38 23.17 11.54
N SER A 405 -14.25 22.28 12.02
CA SER A 405 -14.09 20.83 11.86
C SER A 405 -15.18 20.32 10.92
N CYS A 406 -14.80 19.76 9.78
CA CYS A 406 -15.68 19.14 8.81
C CYS A 406 -15.71 17.61 8.99
N VAL A 407 -16.56 16.93 8.23
CA VAL A 407 -16.58 15.47 8.13
C VAL A 407 -16.43 15.03 6.69
N SER A 408 -15.87 13.84 6.48
CA SER A 408 -15.92 13.18 5.18
C SER A 408 -16.04 11.67 5.29
N ASP A 409 -16.85 11.10 4.41
CA ASP A 409 -17.09 9.66 4.38
C ASP A 409 -15.78 8.88 4.18
N THR A 410 -15.73 7.72 4.84
CA THR A 410 -14.60 6.80 4.68
C THR A 410 -14.77 5.90 3.47
N HIS A 411 -13.67 5.45 2.86
CA HIS A 411 -13.72 4.40 1.83
C HIS A 411 -13.67 3.01 2.47
N ALA A 412 -14.60 2.11 2.11
CA ALA A 412 -14.82 0.79 2.72
C ALA A 412 -13.54 -0.04 2.89
N THR A 413 -12.70 -0.08 1.86
CA THR A 413 -11.44 -0.85 1.89
C THR A 413 -10.36 -0.25 2.79
N THR A 414 -10.24 1.08 2.86
CA THR A 414 -9.15 1.72 3.62
C THR A 414 -9.58 2.15 5.02
N GLN A 415 -10.89 2.32 5.21
CA GLN A 415 -11.55 2.87 6.40
C GLN A 415 -11.04 4.27 6.77
N ASN A 416 -10.55 5.02 5.79
CA ASN A 416 -10.10 6.39 6.00
C ASN A 416 -10.99 7.38 5.24
N ALA A 417 -11.19 8.57 5.83
CA ALA A 417 -11.89 9.69 5.20
C ALA A 417 -11.27 10.10 3.85
N ILE A 418 -12.08 10.44 2.86
CA ILE A 418 -11.60 10.79 1.51
C ILE A 418 -11.75 12.29 1.24
N PHE A 419 -10.63 13.00 1.27
CA PHE A 419 -10.58 14.44 1.06
C PHE A 419 -9.29 14.86 0.34
N ARG A 420 -9.32 16.03 -0.33
CA ARG A 420 -8.15 16.67 -0.97
C ARG A 420 -8.24 18.18 -0.80
N VAL A 421 -7.09 18.85 -0.74
CA VAL A 421 -7.01 20.32 -0.73
C VAL A 421 -6.42 20.82 -2.04
N ASN A 422 -6.87 21.97 -2.56
CA ASN A 422 -6.20 22.68 -3.67
C ASN A 422 -6.43 24.18 -3.51
N GLY A 423 -5.37 24.98 -3.38
CA GLY A 423 -5.52 26.40 -3.05
C GLY A 423 -6.44 26.63 -1.86
N SER A 424 -7.50 27.42 -2.03
CA SER A 424 -8.50 27.73 -1.00
C SER A 424 -9.69 26.74 -0.94
N HIS A 425 -9.56 25.56 -1.55
CA HIS A 425 -10.64 24.59 -1.67
C HIS A 425 -10.36 23.29 -0.90
N LEU A 426 -11.36 22.81 -0.17
CA LEU A 426 -11.42 21.47 0.41
C LEU A 426 -12.46 20.62 -0.33
N PHE A 427 -12.00 19.62 -1.06
CA PHE A 427 -12.85 18.61 -1.69
C PHE A 427 -13.04 17.44 -0.73
N ARG A 428 -14.28 16.98 -0.54
CA ARG A 428 -14.60 15.85 0.35
C ARG A 428 -15.87 15.12 -0.05
N LEU A 429 -15.96 13.85 0.34
CA LEU A 429 -17.19 13.07 0.23
C LEU A 429 -18.08 13.33 1.44
N VAL A 430 -19.35 13.65 1.24
CA VAL A 430 -20.36 13.82 2.29
C VAL A 430 -21.64 13.11 1.84
N GLY A 431 -21.91 11.95 2.43
CA GLY A 431 -22.93 11.01 1.98
C GLY A 431 -22.73 10.60 0.52
N SER A 432 -23.79 10.69 -0.28
CA SER A 432 -23.72 10.35 -1.71
C SER A 432 -23.20 11.50 -2.59
N GLN A 433 -22.45 12.46 -2.06
CA GLN A 433 -21.97 13.62 -2.84
C GLN A 433 -20.48 13.93 -2.66
N LEU A 434 -19.83 14.34 -3.75
CA LEU A 434 -18.59 15.09 -3.71
C LEU A 434 -18.93 16.57 -3.55
N VAL A 435 -18.39 17.19 -2.51
CA VAL A 435 -18.57 18.62 -2.18
C VAL A 435 -17.22 19.33 -2.31
N ASP A 436 -17.23 20.48 -2.97
CA ASP A 436 -16.15 21.48 -2.95
C ASP A 436 -16.50 22.54 -1.90
N THR A 437 -15.61 22.76 -0.95
CA THR A 437 -15.75 23.81 0.04
C THR A 437 -14.69 24.87 -0.19
N GLU A 438 -15.12 26.01 -0.70
CA GLU A 438 -14.27 27.19 -0.81
C GLU A 438 -14.18 27.90 0.54
N VAL A 439 -12.95 28.26 0.93
CA VAL A 439 -12.66 29.05 2.12
C VAL A 439 -12.35 30.48 1.71
N LEU A 440 -13.18 31.41 2.16
CA LEU A 440 -13.00 32.85 1.93
C LEU A 440 -13.03 33.58 3.27
N GLN A 441 -11.86 34.01 3.75
CA GLN A 441 -11.71 34.80 4.98
C GLN A 441 -12.41 34.12 6.19
N GLY A 442 -12.15 32.83 6.38
CA GLY A 442 -12.78 32.02 7.43
C GLY A 442 -14.24 31.62 7.21
N THR A 443 -14.88 32.06 6.12
CA THR A 443 -16.23 31.60 5.74
C THR A 443 -16.15 30.40 4.79
N LEU A 444 -16.99 29.40 5.02
CA LEU A 444 -17.09 28.19 4.19
C LEU A 444 -18.27 28.28 3.22
N LEU A 445 -18.00 28.14 1.92
CA LEU A 445 -19.01 27.99 0.88
C LEU A 445 -18.98 26.56 0.34
N ASN A 446 -20.04 25.79 0.59
CA ASN A 446 -20.17 24.40 0.14
C ASN A 446 -20.92 24.32 -1.20
N LEU A 447 -20.28 23.75 -2.21
CA LEU A 447 -20.82 23.57 -3.55
C LEU A 447 -20.83 22.08 -3.92
N PRO A 448 -22.00 21.48 -4.26
CA PRO A 448 -22.05 20.11 -4.73
C PRO A 448 -21.40 20.01 -6.12
N VAL A 449 -20.47 19.06 -6.28
CA VAL A 449 -19.73 18.83 -7.53
C VAL A 449 -20.39 17.72 -8.34
N ARG A 450 -20.62 16.56 -7.71
CA ARG A 450 -21.29 15.41 -8.35
C ARG A 450 -21.85 14.42 -7.33
N GLN A 451 -22.74 13.55 -7.82
CA GLN A 451 -23.15 12.34 -7.10
C GLN A 451 -22.02 11.30 -7.06
N THR A 452 -21.97 10.60 -5.94
CA THR A 452 -21.02 9.54 -5.61
C THR A 452 -21.75 8.42 -4.87
N ILE A 453 -21.06 7.32 -4.61
CA ILE A 453 -21.57 6.22 -3.77
C ILE A 453 -20.83 6.25 -2.45
N GLU A 454 -21.58 6.42 -1.37
CA GLU A 454 -21.09 6.41 0.00
C GLU A 454 -20.27 5.14 0.27
N HIS A 455 -19.13 5.30 0.94
CA HIS A 455 -18.14 4.25 1.20
C HIS A 455 -17.49 3.54 0.01
N GLN A 456 -17.98 3.70 -1.21
CA GLN A 456 -17.43 3.04 -2.40
C GLN A 456 -16.70 4.02 -3.34
N SER A 457 -16.63 5.29 -2.97
CA SER A 457 -16.06 6.35 -3.79
C SER A 457 -14.67 6.78 -3.34
N TRP A 458 -13.82 7.07 -4.32
CA TRP A 458 -12.47 7.61 -4.12
C TRP A 458 -12.17 8.64 -5.21
N PHE A 459 -11.40 9.68 -4.88
CA PHE A 459 -10.97 10.66 -5.87
C PHE A 459 -9.59 11.24 -5.56
N SER A 460 -9.03 11.91 -6.57
CA SER A 460 -7.83 12.72 -6.50
C SER A 460 -8.04 14.03 -7.25
N VAL A 461 -7.28 15.06 -6.87
CA VAL A 461 -7.42 16.43 -7.40
C VAL A 461 -6.05 16.91 -7.88
N SER A 462 -6.01 17.57 -9.05
CA SER A 462 -4.79 18.22 -9.53
C SER A 462 -4.46 19.48 -8.72
N SER A 463 -3.24 20.01 -8.87
CA SER A 463 -2.78 21.23 -8.19
C SER A 463 -2.83 22.49 -9.06
N GLU A 464 -3.63 22.48 -10.13
CA GLU A 464 -3.81 23.64 -11.01
C GLU A 464 -4.96 24.54 -10.50
N THR A 465 -4.99 25.81 -10.92
CA THR A 465 -6.01 26.79 -10.48
C THR A 465 -7.44 26.32 -10.75
N SER A 466 -7.65 25.70 -11.92
CA SER A 466 -8.91 25.03 -12.28
C SER A 466 -8.74 23.51 -12.15
N PRO A 467 -8.89 22.94 -10.96
CA PRO A 467 -8.51 21.56 -10.70
C PRO A 467 -9.27 20.58 -11.59
N THR A 468 -8.53 19.59 -12.09
CA THR A 468 -9.10 18.37 -12.64
C THR A 468 -9.27 17.38 -11.50
N ILE A 469 -10.50 16.94 -11.27
CA ILE A 469 -10.84 15.90 -10.30
C ILE A 469 -11.01 14.61 -11.08
N VAL A 470 -10.36 13.55 -10.63
CA VAL A 470 -10.49 12.21 -11.19
C VAL A 470 -10.84 11.27 -10.06
N GLY A 471 -11.89 10.49 -10.22
CA GLY A 471 -12.31 9.54 -9.22
C GLY A 471 -12.96 8.32 -9.82
N PHE A 472 -13.37 7.43 -8.93
CA PHE A 472 -14.22 6.30 -9.28
C PHE A 472 -15.17 6.01 -8.12
N TYR A 473 -16.25 5.32 -8.45
CA TYR A 473 -17.02 4.57 -7.47
C TYR A 473 -17.00 3.09 -7.84
N ARG A 474 -17.10 2.23 -6.82
CA ARG A 474 -17.13 0.79 -6.99
C ARG A 474 -18.53 0.25 -6.82
N VAL A 475 -18.94 -0.67 -7.69
CA VAL A 475 -20.09 -1.54 -7.48
C VAL A 475 -19.59 -2.97 -7.60
N LEU A 476 -19.60 -3.71 -6.48
CA LEU A 476 -18.99 -5.03 -6.37
C LEU A 476 -17.50 -5.02 -6.74
N ARG A 477 -17.13 -5.59 -7.89
CA ARG A 477 -15.76 -5.59 -8.43
C ARG A 477 -15.50 -4.50 -9.47
N GLN A 478 -16.56 -3.98 -10.08
CA GLN A 478 -16.43 -3.03 -11.18
C GLN A 478 -16.17 -1.63 -10.66
N GLN A 479 -15.27 -0.93 -11.35
CA GLN A 479 -14.87 0.44 -11.04
C GLN A 479 -15.36 1.33 -12.17
N PHE A 480 -16.16 2.33 -11.82
CA PHE A 480 -16.69 3.31 -12.76
C PHE A 480 -15.93 4.61 -12.56
N PHE A 481 -15.03 4.88 -13.48
CA PHE A 481 -14.15 6.03 -13.43
C PHE A 481 -14.77 7.25 -14.09
N TRP A 482 -14.41 8.41 -13.58
CA TRP A 482 -14.94 9.67 -14.05
C TRP A 482 -13.94 10.81 -13.83
N MET A 483 -14.16 11.89 -14.57
CA MET A 483 -13.49 13.16 -14.35
C MET A 483 -14.47 14.32 -14.18
N TYR A 484 -14.04 15.37 -13.50
CA TYR A 484 -14.72 16.65 -13.40
C TYR A 484 -13.71 17.80 -13.53
N ARG A 485 -14.06 18.84 -14.29
CA ARG A 485 -13.27 20.08 -14.42
C ARG A 485 -14.19 21.21 -14.88
N GLU A 486 -14.22 22.34 -14.18
CA GLU A 486 -14.91 23.58 -14.64
C GLU A 486 -16.37 23.34 -15.08
N GLY A 487 -17.13 22.56 -14.30
CA GLY A 487 -18.53 22.21 -14.61
C GLY A 487 -18.71 21.09 -15.65
N PHE A 488 -17.65 20.70 -16.36
CA PHE A 488 -17.65 19.55 -17.26
C PHE A 488 -17.39 18.25 -16.48
N SER A 489 -18.27 17.26 -16.67
CA SER A 489 -18.12 15.91 -16.12
C SER A 489 -18.17 14.89 -17.25
N ALA A 490 -17.28 13.90 -17.22
CA ALA A 490 -17.25 12.81 -18.18
C ALA A 490 -16.92 11.48 -17.49
N ASP A 491 -17.53 10.40 -17.98
CA ASP A 491 -17.12 9.06 -17.61
C ASP A 491 -15.85 8.67 -18.40
N LEU A 492 -14.95 7.97 -17.74
CA LEU A 492 -13.68 7.55 -18.32
C LEU A 492 -13.76 6.07 -18.69
N PRO A 493 -13.71 5.70 -19.98
CA PRO A 493 -13.77 4.31 -20.40
C PRO A 493 -12.42 3.64 -20.15
N LEU A 494 -12.28 2.99 -18.99
CA LEU A 494 -11.12 2.16 -18.66
C LEU A 494 -11.45 0.68 -18.88
N PRO A 495 -10.46 -0.14 -19.26
CA PRO A 495 -10.61 -1.59 -19.22
C PRO A 495 -11.00 -2.04 -17.81
N GLY A 496 -12.06 -2.84 -17.72
CA GLY A 496 -12.45 -3.52 -16.49
C GLY A 496 -11.39 -4.52 -16.04
N LEU A 497 -11.43 -4.91 -14.77
CA LEU A 497 -10.56 -5.96 -14.24
C LEU A 497 -11.00 -7.33 -14.79
N GLU A 498 -10.03 -8.18 -15.10
CA GLU A 498 -10.29 -9.54 -15.55
C GLU A 498 -10.95 -10.40 -14.46
N LEU A 499 -11.49 -11.56 -14.84
CA LEU A 499 -11.99 -12.52 -13.86
C LEU A 499 -10.85 -12.99 -12.94
N GLY A 500 -11.03 -12.86 -11.63
CA GLY A 500 -9.97 -13.18 -10.67
C GLY A 500 -8.98 -12.04 -10.41
N GLU A 501 -9.10 -10.90 -11.09
CA GLU A 501 -8.21 -9.75 -10.90
C GLU A 501 -8.75 -8.80 -9.82
N SER A 502 -7.89 -8.44 -8.85
CA SER A 502 -8.23 -7.53 -7.76
C SER A 502 -7.36 -6.26 -7.75
N LEU A 503 -7.92 -5.13 -7.34
CA LEU A 503 -7.19 -3.88 -7.17
C LEU A 503 -6.39 -3.91 -5.85
N ILE A 504 -5.09 -3.68 -5.95
CA ILE A 504 -4.16 -3.56 -4.81
C ILE A 504 -4.06 -2.10 -4.34
N ASP A 505 -3.82 -1.19 -5.29
CA ASP A 505 -3.52 0.22 -5.04
C ASP A 505 -3.83 1.06 -6.29
N ILE A 506 -4.09 2.35 -6.11
CA ILE A 506 -4.43 3.27 -7.19
C ILE A 506 -3.87 4.66 -6.94
N THR A 507 -3.46 5.32 -8.01
CA THR A 507 -3.09 6.74 -7.96
C THR A 507 -3.37 7.45 -9.27
N VAL A 508 -3.47 8.77 -9.22
CA VAL A 508 -3.61 9.62 -10.40
C VAL A 508 -2.43 10.58 -10.45
N LYS A 509 -1.77 10.63 -11.61
CA LYS A 509 -0.72 11.60 -11.90
C LYS A 509 -1.27 12.66 -12.84
N PHE A 510 -1.09 13.92 -12.48
CA PHE A 510 -1.56 15.04 -13.28
C PHE A 510 -0.38 15.72 -13.97
N SER A 511 -0.63 16.21 -15.19
CA SER A 511 0.25 17.11 -15.93
C SER A 511 -0.58 18.26 -16.51
N ALA A 512 0.08 19.21 -17.17
CA ALA A 512 -0.59 20.36 -17.77
C ALA A 512 -1.65 19.96 -18.82
N SER A 513 -1.35 19.00 -19.69
CA SER A 513 -2.21 18.63 -20.83
C SER A 513 -2.96 17.29 -20.66
N SER A 514 -2.57 16.49 -19.67
CA SER A 514 -3.12 15.12 -19.49
C SER A 514 -3.08 14.68 -18.04
N PHE A 515 -3.77 13.59 -17.73
CA PHE A 515 -3.61 12.85 -16.49
C PHE A 515 -3.47 11.35 -16.77
N LEU A 516 -2.91 10.63 -15.82
CA LEU A 516 -2.65 9.21 -15.90
C LEU A 516 -3.20 8.53 -14.66
N ILE A 517 -4.09 7.57 -14.86
CA ILE A 517 -4.57 6.67 -13.82
C ILE A 517 -3.64 5.46 -13.82
N LEU A 518 -3.04 5.16 -12.66
CA LEU A 518 -2.26 3.95 -12.42
C LEU A 518 -3.02 3.04 -11.47
N ARG A 519 -3.32 1.81 -11.90
CA ARG A 519 -3.97 0.79 -11.07
C ARG A 519 -3.01 -0.38 -10.88
N LYS A 520 -2.57 -0.64 -9.66
CA LYS A 520 -1.82 -1.86 -9.32
C LYS A 520 -2.82 -2.96 -9.01
N THR A 521 -2.70 -4.10 -9.67
CA THR A 521 -3.66 -5.22 -9.55
C THR A 521 -2.95 -6.55 -9.32
N LYS A 522 -3.68 -7.55 -8.82
CA LYS A 522 -3.23 -8.94 -8.68
C LYS A 522 -4.15 -9.84 -9.50
N LEU A 523 -3.57 -10.74 -10.28
CA LEU A 523 -4.31 -11.76 -11.02
C LEU A 523 -3.53 -13.08 -10.97
N LYS A 524 -4.17 -14.15 -10.47
CA LYS A 524 -3.58 -15.50 -10.37
C LYS A 524 -2.18 -15.52 -9.73
N GLY A 525 -2.01 -14.76 -8.65
CA GLY A 525 -0.74 -14.71 -7.90
C GLY A 525 0.30 -13.70 -8.41
N ALA A 526 0.18 -13.22 -9.64
CA ALA A 526 1.06 -12.23 -10.25
C ALA A 526 0.52 -10.79 -10.10
N GLU A 527 1.41 -9.80 -10.02
CA GLU A 527 1.06 -8.38 -9.90
C GLU A 527 1.27 -7.63 -11.22
N TYR A 528 0.33 -6.73 -11.55
CA TYR A 528 0.34 -5.92 -12.75
C TYR A 528 0.14 -4.43 -12.42
N ILE A 529 0.60 -3.55 -13.31
CA ILE A 529 0.26 -2.13 -13.30
C ILE A 529 -0.46 -1.81 -14.61
N HIS A 530 -1.68 -1.30 -14.50
CA HIS A 530 -2.42 -0.71 -15.60
C HIS A 530 -2.11 0.78 -15.70
N PHE A 531 -1.81 1.25 -16.90
CA PHE A 531 -1.55 2.64 -17.24
C PHE A 531 -2.66 3.14 -18.16
N ASP A 532 -3.49 4.07 -17.70
CA ASP A 532 -4.59 4.64 -18.48
C ASP A 532 -4.46 6.17 -18.53
N ALA A 533 -3.98 6.70 -19.65
CA ALA A 533 -3.72 8.12 -19.86
C ALA A 533 -4.87 8.79 -20.62
N PHE A 534 -5.25 9.98 -20.17
CA PHE A 534 -6.35 10.77 -20.73
C PHE A 534 -5.94 12.22 -20.90
N ASP A 535 -6.51 12.90 -21.90
CA ASP A 535 -6.44 14.36 -21.96
C ASP A 535 -7.37 15.02 -20.94
N LYS A 536 -7.34 16.35 -20.84
CA LYS A 536 -8.21 17.11 -19.92
C LYS A 536 -9.71 17.10 -20.30
N LYS A 537 -10.08 16.50 -21.43
CA LYS A 537 -11.47 16.30 -21.87
C LYS A 537 -11.97 14.88 -21.61
N GLY A 538 -11.13 14.01 -21.03
CA GLY A 538 -11.47 12.62 -20.76
C GLY A 538 -11.34 11.70 -21.97
N ILE A 539 -10.66 12.14 -23.05
CA ILE A 539 -10.37 11.29 -24.20
C ILE A 539 -9.18 10.40 -23.86
N ASN A 540 -9.34 9.09 -24.02
CA ASN A 540 -8.26 8.12 -23.82
C ASN A 540 -7.14 8.37 -24.84
N LEU A 541 -5.92 8.56 -24.34
CA LEU A 541 -4.72 8.73 -25.14
C LEU A 541 -3.95 7.41 -25.27
N TYR A 542 -3.95 6.61 -24.21
CA TYR A 542 -3.20 5.37 -24.12
C TYR A 542 -3.72 4.48 -22.98
N SER A 543 -3.77 3.17 -23.20
CA SER A 543 -4.06 2.16 -22.17
C SER A 543 -3.14 0.94 -22.32
N SER A 544 -2.57 0.46 -21.22
CA SER A 544 -1.79 -0.79 -21.20
C SER A 544 -1.77 -1.47 -19.85
N LYS A 545 -1.50 -2.77 -19.86
CA LYS A 545 -1.28 -3.60 -18.67
C LYS A 545 0.12 -4.20 -18.75
N VAL A 546 0.94 -3.95 -17.73
CA VAL A 546 2.32 -4.44 -17.69
C VAL A 546 2.55 -5.17 -16.37
N GLU A 547 3.13 -6.36 -16.47
CA GLU A 547 3.55 -7.14 -15.31
C GLU A 547 4.65 -6.41 -14.54
N VAL A 548 4.54 -6.38 -13.21
CA VAL A 548 5.43 -5.60 -12.33
C VAL A 548 6.92 -5.90 -12.57
N GLY A 549 7.29 -7.16 -12.81
CA GLY A 549 8.68 -7.58 -13.05
C GLY A 549 9.33 -6.98 -14.31
N LYS A 550 8.55 -6.38 -15.21
CA LYS A 550 9.03 -5.73 -16.45
C LYS A 550 9.21 -4.22 -16.30
N LEU A 551 8.83 -3.65 -15.15
CA LEU A 551 8.91 -2.22 -14.89
C LEU A 551 10.14 -1.88 -14.05
N PRO A 552 10.65 -0.63 -14.11
CA PRO A 552 11.77 -0.19 -13.27
C PRO A 552 11.52 -0.31 -11.75
N SER A 553 10.25 -0.28 -11.34
CA SER A 553 9.81 -0.38 -9.95
C SER A 553 8.34 -0.80 -9.89
N ASP A 554 7.97 -1.53 -8.85
CA ASP A 554 6.61 -1.97 -8.55
C ASP A 554 5.75 -0.90 -7.84
N ARG A 555 6.37 0.19 -7.38
CA ARG A 555 5.71 1.34 -6.76
C ARG A 555 4.97 2.13 -7.84
N ILE A 556 3.73 2.51 -7.57
CA ILE A 556 2.95 3.46 -8.40
C ILE A 556 2.98 4.90 -7.86
N HIS A 557 3.57 5.11 -6.68
CA HIS A 557 3.74 6.42 -6.04
C HIS A 557 5.19 6.90 -6.11
N GLY A 558 5.39 8.22 -6.17
CA GLY A 558 6.73 8.84 -6.19
C GLY A 558 7.35 9.06 -7.58
N GLN A 559 6.66 8.73 -8.67
CA GLN A 559 7.08 9.04 -10.03
C GLN A 559 6.62 10.44 -10.45
N ALA A 560 7.46 11.10 -11.23
CA ALA A 560 7.10 12.29 -11.99
C ALA A 560 6.39 11.88 -13.30
N TYR A 561 5.41 12.66 -13.73
CA TYR A 561 4.63 12.40 -14.94
C TYR A 561 4.50 13.67 -15.79
N ALA A 562 4.85 13.58 -17.08
CA ALA A 562 4.54 14.62 -18.06
C ALA A 562 4.55 14.05 -19.48
N GLY A 563 3.61 14.52 -20.32
CA GLY A 563 3.59 14.24 -21.76
C GLY A 563 3.64 12.75 -22.11
N GLY A 564 2.86 11.93 -21.41
CA GLY A 564 2.78 10.48 -21.63
C GLY A 564 4.03 9.71 -21.17
N LYS A 565 4.89 10.31 -20.34
CA LYS A 565 6.13 9.71 -19.84
C LYS A 565 6.14 9.73 -18.32
N LEU A 566 6.58 8.62 -17.75
CA LEU A 566 6.87 8.49 -16.32
C LEU A 566 8.37 8.52 -16.09
N ILE A 567 8.80 9.13 -14.98
CA ILE A 567 10.19 9.05 -14.53
C ILE A 567 10.20 8.32 -13.20
N PHE A 568 10.77 7.12 -13.23
CA PHE A 568 10.93 6.23 -12.09
C PHE A 568 12.22 6.54 -11.34
N PRO A 569 12.17 6.74 -10.01
CA PRO A 569 13.36 6.62 -9.18
C PRO A 569 13.79 5.16 -9.10
N SER A 570 15.06 4.86 -9.42
CA SER A 570 15.65 3.51 -9.31
C SER A 570 17.04 3.58 -8.67
N ASP A 571 17.55 2.49 -8.11
CA ASP A 571 18.92 2.46 -7.53
C ASP A 571 20.03 2.59 -8.57
N THR A 572 19.65 2.64 -9.85
CA THR A 572 20.52 2.95 -10.99
C THR A 572 20.20 4.33 -11.57
N GLY A 573 19.66 5.27 -10.79
CA GLY A 573 19.28 6.60 -11.26
C GLY A 573 17.84 6.70 -11.76
N ALA A 574 17.49 7.84 -12.35
CA ALA A 574 16.17 8.08 -12.94
C ALA A 574 16.00 7.29 -14.25
N ILE A 575 14.89 6.58 -14.39
CA ILE A 575 14.53 5.84 -15.60
C ILE A 575 13.24 6.42 -16.17
N ARG A 576 13.30 6.92 -17.40
CA ARG A 576 12.14 7.36 -18.15
C ARG A 576 11.47 6.16 -18.78
N TYR A 577 10.18 5.97 -18.51
CA TYR A 577 9.32 4.99 -19.15
C TYR A 577 8.35 5.73 -20.06
N ASP A 578 8.43 5.44 -21.36
CA ASP A 578 7.49 5.96 -22.34
C ASP A 578 6.25 5.07 -22.36
N LEU A 579 5.09 5.64 -22.03
CA LEU A 579 3.87 4.85 -21.91
C LEU A 579 3.50 4.23 -23.24
N ALA A 580 3.50 5.00 -24.34
CA ALA A 580 3.04 4.54 -25.65
C ALA A 580 3.87 3.39 -26.25
N THR A 581 5.20 3.42 -26.05
CA THR A 581 6.12 2.44 -26.65
C THR A 581 6.60 1.36 -25.68
N GLY A 582 6.41 1.55 -24.37
CA GLY A 582 7.01 0.70 -23.33
C GLY A 582 8.53 0.85 -23.20
N THR A 583 9.14 1.82 -23.91
CA THR A 583 10.60 2.00 -23.96
C THR A 583 11.11 2.59 -22.65
N GLN A 584 12.22 2.04 -22.14
CA GLN A 584 12.92 2.51 -20.95
C GLN A 584 14.23 3.22 -21.33
N THR A 585 14.40 4.47 -20.89
CA THR A 585 15.63 5.25 -21.09
C THR A 585 16.20 5.67 -19.74
N GLN A 586 17.41 5.23 -19.41
CA GLN A 586 18.08 5.61 -18.17
C GLN A 586 18.82 6.94 -18.33
N PHE A 587 18.67 7.83 -17.36
CA PHE A 587 19.45 9.07 -17.27
C PHE A 587 20.74 8.81 -16.48
N GLN A 588 21.79 8.35 -17.16
CA GLN A 588 23.06 7.93 -16.54
C GLN A 588 23.69 8.98 -15.59
N ALA A 589 23.53 10.27 -15.91
CA ALA A 589 24.04 11.37 -15.09
C ALA A 589 23.41 11.41 -13.68
N THR A 590 22.25 10.78 -13.49
CA THR A 590 21.50 10.79 -12.22
C THR A 590 21.84 9.63 -11.29
N ASN A 591 22.67 8.66 -11.69
CA ASN A 591 22.94 7.43 -10.94
C ASN A 591 23.48 7.66 -9.51
N LYS A 592 24.08 8.83 -9.23
CA LYS A 592 24.62 9.20 -7.91
C LYS A 592 23.66 10.05 -7.08
N VAL A 593 22.56 10.52 -7.67
CA VAL A 593 21.66 11.54 -7.07
C VAL A 593 20.24 11.01 -6.92
N VAL A 594 19.82 10.12 -7.82
CA VAL A 594 18.50 9.49 -7.81
C VAL A 594 18.60 8.02 -7.38
N ASN A 595 17.76 7.60 -6.43
CA ASN A 595 17.64 6.20 -5.97
C ASN A 595 16.17 5.80 -5.73
N SER A 596 15.90 4.50 -5.56
CA SER A 596 14.53 3.95 -5.43
C SER A 596 13.75 4.42 -4.19
N GLY A 597 14.43 4.96 -3.19
CA GLY A 597 13.84 5.46 -1.95
C GLY A 597 13.20 6.86 -2.07
N GLN A 598 13.38 7.53 -3.20
CA GLN A 598 13.01 8.94 -3.38
C GLN A 598 11.65 9.11 -4.06
N SER A 599 11.16 10.35 -4.06
CA SER A 599 10.02 10.79 -4.87
C SER A 599 10.47 11.89 -5.84
N LEU A 600 9.97 11.80 -7.07
CA LEU A 600 10.29 12.70 -8.16
C LEU A 600 9.06 13.52 -8.55
N PHE A 601 9.25 14.80 -8.82
CA PHE A 601 8.22 15.69 -9.34
C PHE A 601 8.76 16.46 -10.54
N THR A 602 7.95 16.65 -11.58
CA THR A 602 8.27 17.55 -12.69
C THR A 602 8.28 18.98 -12.18
N TYR A 603 9.37 19.71 -12.37
CA TYR A 603 9.54 21.03 -11.77
C TYR A 603 10.38 21.95 -12.65
N ALA A 604 9.78 23.07 -13.09
CA ALA A 604 10.38 23.97 -14.07
C ALA A 604 10.96 23.18 -15.27
N ALA A 605 12.23 23.38 -15.61
CA ALA A 605 12.92 22.67 -16.69
C ALA A 605 13.55 21.33 -16.26
N GLY A 606 13.39 20.91 -15.00
CA GLY A 606 14.06 19.76 -14.41
C GLY A 606 13.17 18.91 -13.52
N LEU A 607 13.77 18.36 -12.46
CA LEU A 607 13.08 17.49 -11.49
C LEU A 607 13.35 17.97 -10.07
N LEU A 608 12.30 17.96 -9.23
CA LEU A 608 12.48 17.92 -7.80
C LEU A 608 12.66 16.48 -7.34
N VAL A 609 13.68 16.27 -6.53
CA VAL A 609 13.98 15.01 -5.85
C VAL A 609 13.73 15.25 -4.36
N VAL A 610 12.75 14.54 -3.82
CA VAL A 610 12.48 14.53 -2.38
C VAL A 610 12.95 13.20 -1.82
N ASP A 611 13.94 13.27 -0.94
CA ASP A 611 14.44 12.13 -0.17
C ASP A 611 14.21 12.37 1.33
N PRO A 612 14.38 11.37 2.20
CA PRO A 612 14.14 11.53 3.64
C PRO A 612 14.99 12.59 4.36
N ARG A 613 15.98 13.17 3.68
CA ARG A 613 16.96 14.12 4.22
C ARG A 613 16.95 15.45 3.49
N HIS A 614 16.67 15.47 2.19
CA HIS A 614 16.80 16.68 1.39
C HIS A 614 15.69 16.83 0.35
N VAL A 615 15.39 18.09 0.05
CA VAL A 615 14.73 18.51 -1.18
C VAL A 615 15.80 19.07 -2.10
N SER A 616 15.94 18.49 -3.29
CA SER A 616 16.91 18.93 -4.29
C SER A 616 16.23 19.19 -5.63
N TYR A 617 16.67 20.23 -6.32
CA TYR A 617 16.32 20.50 -7.71
C TYR A 617 17.47 20.05 -8.62
N ILE A 618 17.15 19.20 -9.60
CA ILE A 618 18.12 18.67 -10.56
C ILE A 618 17.78 19.11 -11.99
N THR A 619 18.79 19.56 -12.73
CA THR A 619 18.69 19.88 -14.15
C THR A 619 19.79 19.17 -14.92
N LEU A 620 19.41 18.55 -16.04
CA LEU A 620 20.40 18.07 -17.01
C LEU A 620 20.93 19.29 -17.77
N ASN A 621 22.26 19.35 -17.94
CA ASN A 621 22.92 20.47 -18.62
C ASN A 621 22.92 20.29 -20.14
#